data_AF-A0A537K925-F1
#
_entry.id   AF-A0A537K925-F1
#
_cell.length_a   1.000
_cell.length_b   1.000
_cell.length_c   1.000
_cell.angle_alpha   90.00
_cell.angle_beta   90.00
_cell.angle_gamma   90.00
#
_symmetry.space_group_name_H-M   'P 1'
#
loop_
_entity.id
_entity.type
_entity.pdbx_description
1 polymer ?
#
loop_
_entity_poly.entity_id
_entity_poly.type
_entity_poly.pdbx_seq_one_letter_code
_entity_poly.pdbx_strand_id
1 'polypeptide(L)'
;MPIGIETILIFVYSFLYLYEEFRRIESQSIITKPEFWLIVGIVFYLAGSFFFNILANNFTTKEMDAYWYYSYLFDDIKNILFVISIFLFAKQERKKPGKKNVPYLDIDHQLINK
;
A
#
# COMPACT_ATOMS: atom_id res chain seq x y z
N MET A 1 -13.39 -6.96 21.77
CA MET A 1 -14.02 -7.70 20.66
C MET A 1 -14.23 -6.91 19.35
N PRO A 2 -14.52 -5.59 19.31
CA PRO A 2 -14.75 -4.86 18.04
C PRO A 2 -13.57 -4.91 17.05
N ILE A 3 -12.36 -4.74 17.59
CA ILE A 3 -11.09 -4.67 16.83
C ILE A 3 -10.83 -5.93 15.99
N GLY A 4 -11.28 -7.11 16.44
CA GLY A 4 -11.09 -8.36 15.69
C GLY A 4 -11.89 -8.38 14.40
N ILE A 5 -13.15 -7.93 14.43
CA ILE A 5 -14.04 -7.91 13.26
C ILE A 5 -13.53 -6.88 12.24
N GLU A 6 -13.11 -5.70 12.70
CA GLU A 6 -12.50 -4.67 11.86
C GLU A 6 -11.24 -5.18 11.16
N THR A 7 -10.38 -5.90 11.89
CA THR A 7 -9.15 -6.47 11.34
C THR A 7 -9.45 -7.52 10.26
N ILE A 8 -10.46 -8.37 10.47
CA ILE A 8 -10.89 -9.37 9.49
C ILE A 8 -11.41 -8.70 8.22
N LEU A 9 -12.22 -7.64 8.34
CA LEU A 9 -12.71 -6.88 7.19
C LEU A 9 -11.56 -6.28 6.37
N ILE A 10 -10.56 -5.69 7.04
CA ILE A 10 -9.38 -5.15 6.37
C ILE A 10 -8.58 -6.25 5.67
N PHE A 11 -8.44 -7.44 6.26
CA PHE A 11 -7.79 -8.57 5.59
C PHE A 11 -8.52 -9.00 4.32
N VAL A 12 -9.85 -9.19 4.41
CA VAL A 12 -10.66 -9.59 3.25
C VAL A 12 -10.49 -8.57 2.12
N TYR A 13 -10.62 -7.27 2.44
CA TYR A 13 -10.42 -6.21 1.46
C TYR A 13 -9.01 -6.22 0.85
N SER A 14 -7.98 -6.36 1.69
CA SER A 14 -6.58 -6.38 1.25
C SER A 14 -6.28 -7.56 0.34
N PHE A 15 -6.80 -8.75 0.64
CA PHE A 15 -6.60 -9.93 -0.18
C PHE A 15 -7.39 -9.87 -1.50
N LEU A 16 -8.61 -9.32 -1.49
CA LEU A 16 -9.36 -9.07 -2.72
C LEU A 16 -8.61 -8.10 -3.64
N TYR A 17 -8.13 -6.99 -3.09
CA TYR A 17 -7.30 -6.04 -3.83
C TYR A 17 -6.06 -6.72 -4.42
N LEU A 18 -5.28 -7.43 -3.61
CA LEU A 18 -4.08 -8.11 -4.09
C LEU A 18 -4.41 -9.13 -5.18
N TYR A 19 -5.48 -9.91 -5.01
CA TYR A 19 -5.94 -10.88 -6.00
C TYR A 19 -6.29 -10.23 -7.34
N GLU A 20 -7.04 -9.13 -7.33
CA GLU A 20 -7.37 -8.37 -8.54
C GLU A 20 -6.11 -7.83 -9.21
N GLU A 21 -5.19 -7.28 -8.41
CA GLU A 21 -3.94 -6.69 -8.87
C GLU A 21 -3.01 -7.74 -9.51
N PHE A 22 -2.91 -8.95 -8.94
CA PHE A 22 -2.16 -10.07 -9.52
C PHE A 22 -2.76 -10.58 -10.84
N ARG A 23 -4.08 -10.48 -11.01
CA ARG A 23 -4.77 -10.91 -12.24
C ARG A 23 -4.72 -9.87 -13.36
N ARG A 24 -4.41 -8.63 -13.03
CA ARG A 24 -4.37 -7.52 -13.98
C ARG A 24 -3.14 -7.67 -14.88
N ILE A 25 -3.38 -7.84 -16.19
CA ILE A 25 -2.30 -7.83 -17.18
C ILE A 25 -2.00 -6.38 -17.50
N GLU A 26 -1.05 -5.80 -16.77
CA GLU A 26 -0.56 -4.45 -17.01
C GLU A 26 0.85 -4.45 -17.59
N SER A 27 1.20 -3.36 -18.30
CA SER A 27 2.56 -3.17 -18.84
C SER A 27 3.60 -2.89 -17.75
N GLN A 28 3.16 -2.54 -16.54
CA GLN A 28 4.01 -2.28 -15.39
C GLN A 28 3.82 -3.37 -14.34
N SER A 29 4.92 -3.82 -13.73
CA SER A 29 4.86 -4.80 -12.65
C SER A 29 4.17 -4.22 -11.42
N ILE A 30 3.34 -5.02 -10.74
CA ILE A 30 2.69 -4.68 -9.46
C ILE A 30 3.67 -4.15 -8.41
N ILE A 31 4.92 -4.61 -8.43
CA ILE A 31 5.98 -4.21 -7.48
C ILE A 31 6.39 -2.74 -7.68
N THR A 32 6.08 -2.16 -8.84
CA THR A 32 6.36 -0.74 -9.12
C THR A 32 5.28 0.20 -8.60
N LYS A 33 4.12 -0.34 -8.18
CA LYS A 33 3.00 0.42 -7.65
C LYS A 33 3.18 0.67 -6.14
N PRO A 34 3.14 1.92 -5.67
CA PRO A 34 3.29 2.23 -4.25
C PRO A 34 2.15 1.66 -3.40
N GLU A 35 0.93 1.54 -3.95
CA GLU A 35 -0.26 1.02 -3.29
C GLU A 35 -0.07 -0.45 -2.86
N PHE A 36 0.61 -1.25 -3.70
CA PHE A 36 0.94 -2.64 -3.39
C PHE A 36 1.74 -2.76 -2.10
N TRP A 37 2.83 -2.00 -1.97
CA TRP A 37 3.70 -2.03 -0.79
C TRP A 37 3.00 -1.53 0.47
N LEU A 38 2.11 -0.54 0.32
CA LEU A 38 1.30 -0.02 1.41
C LEU A 38 0.35 -1.11 1.93
N ILE A 39 -0.37 -1.80 1.05
CA ILE A 39 -1.32 -2.85 1.43
C ILE A 39 -0.60 -4.06 2.03
N VAL A 40 0.53 -4.48 1.45
CA VAL A 40 1.35 -5.56 2.02
C VAL A 40 1.83 -5.18 3.43
N GLY A 41 2.29 -3.93 3.64
CA GLY A 41 2.68 -3.46 4.97
C GLY A 41 1.56 -3.48 6.00
N ILE A 42 0.35 -3.07 5.60
CA ILE A 42 -0.85 -3.14 6.46
C ILE A 42 -1.16 -4.60 6.82
N VAL A 43 -1.12 -5.52 5.86
CA VAL A 43 -1.37 -6.95 6.10
C VAL A 43 -0.36 -7.53 7.08
N PHE A 44 0.94 -7.25 6.94
CA PHE A 44 1.95 -7.73 7.87
C PHE A 44 1.75 -7.20 9.30
N TYR A 45 1.48 -5.90 9.43
CA TYR A 45 1.21 -5.28 10.73
C TYR A 45 -0.01 -5.86 11.42
N LEU A 46 -1.12 -5.98 10.68
CA LEU A 46 -2.35 -6.55 11.20
C LEU A 46 -2.18 -8.03 11.52
N ALA A 47 -1.44 -8.80 10.71
CA ALA A 47 -1.21 -10.22 10.97
C ALA A 47 -0.44 -10.40 12.28
N GLY A 48 0.68 -9.70 12.45
CA GLY A 48 1.45 -9.72 13.69
C GLY A 48 0.57 -9.36 14.90
N SER A 49 -0.08 -8.20 14.83
CA SER A 49 -0.94 -7.71 15.92
C SER A 49 -2.10 -8.66 16.23
N PHE A 50 -2.74 -9.23 15.21
CA PHE A 50 -3.86 -10.15 15.37
C PHE A 50 -3.42 -11.48 16.00
N PHE A 51 -2.31 -12.06 15.54
CA PHE A 51 -1.75 -13.27 16.14
C PHE A 51 -1.27 -13.02 17.58
N PHE A 52 -0.63 -11.89 17.86
CA PHE A 52 -0.27 -11.51 19.24
C PHE A 52 -1.49 -11.38 20.14
N ASN A 53 -2.57 -10.75 19.66
CA ASN A 53 -3.80 -10.61 20.44
C ASN A 53 -4.50 -11.96 20.70
N ILE A 54 -4.47 -12.90 19.76
CA ILE A 54 -4.99 -14.26 19.99
C ILE A 54 -4.13 -14.97 21.04
N LEU A 55 -2.81 -14.90 20.88
CA LEU A 55 -1.86 -15.62 21.71
C LEU A 55 -1.77 -15.06 23.14
N ALA A 56 -1.95 -13.74 23.30
CA ALA A 56 -1.96 -13.07 24.60
C ALA A 56 -2.99 -13.65 25.57
N ASN A 57 -4.13 -14.13 25.07
CA ASN A 57 -5.15 -14.79 25.91
C ASN A 57 -4.71 -16.15 26.46
N ASN A 58 -3.63 -16.72 25.94
CA ASN A 58 -3.12 -18.06 26.31
C ASN A 58 -1.85 -18.00 27.17
N PHE A 59 -1.27 -16.81 27.39
CA PHE A 59 -0.04 -16.65 28.17
C PHE A 59 -0.29 -16.03 29.53
N THR A 60 0.56 -16.39 30.50
CA THR A 60 0.67 -15.65 31.75
C THR A 60 1.38 -14.32 31.54
N THR A 61 1.15 -13.33 32.41
CA THR A 61 1.72 -11.98 32.27
C THR A 61 3.26 -11.97 32.15
N LYS A 62 3.95 -12.90 32.82
CA LYS A 62 5.41 -13.06 32.72
C LYS A 62 5.90 -13.59 31.38
N GLU A 63 5.13 -14.45 30.73
CA GLU A 63 5.45 -14.97 29.39
C GLU A 63 5.20 -13.88 28.35
N MET A 64 4.14 -13.08 28.52
CA MET A 64 3.81 -11.98 27.63
C MET A 64 4.96 -10.96 27.49
N ASP A 65 5.62 -10.61 28.59
CA ASP A 65 6.76 -9.69 28.58
C ASP A 65 7.94 -10.22 27.74
N ALA A 66 8.19 -11.53 27.79
CA ALA A 66 9.25 -12.16 27.00
C ALA A 66 8.93 -12.17 25.49
N TYR A 67 7.65 -12.30 25.14
CA TYR A 67 7.20 -12.33 23.73
C TYR A 67 6.88 -10.94 23.16
N TRP A 68 6.77 -9.91 23.99
CA TRP A 68 6.44 -8.55 23.56
C TRP A 68 7.43 -8.03 22.52
N TYR A 69 8.69 -8.43 22.61
CA TYR A 69 9.73 -8.03 21.66
C TYR A 69 9.39 -8.37 20.20
N TYR A 70 8.70 -9.50 19.97
CA TYR A 70 8.33 -9.92 18.62
C TYR A 70 7.26 -9.01 17.99
N SER A 71 6.53 -8.21 18.76
CA SER A 71 5.63 -7.20 18.21
C SER A 71 6.40 -6.13 17.42
N TYR A 72 7.58 -5.73 17.91
CA TYR A 72 8.44 -4.75 17.23
C TYR A 72 8.91 -5.24 15.87
N LEU A 73 9.12 -6.55 15.70
CA LEU A 73 9.52 -7.12 14.41
C LEU A 73 8.49 -6.81 13.30
N PHE A 74 7.19 -6.93 13.61
CA PHE A 74 6.14 -6.63 12.64
C PHE A 74 6.02 -5.13 12.37
N ASP A 75 6.29 -4.29 13.37
CA ASP A 75 6.36 -2.84 13.19
C ASP A 75 7.53 -2.41 12.30
N ASP A 76 8.70 -3.01 12.48
CA ASP A 76 9.88 -2.75 11.67
C ASP A 76 9.64 -3.15 10.21
N ILE A 77 9.07 -4.34 9.98
CA ILE A 77 8.70 -4.81 8.63
C ILE A 77 7.71 -3.84 7.98
N LYS A 78 6.64 -3.45 8.69
CA LYS A 78 5.65 -2.46 8.20
C LYS A 78 6.34 -1.15 7.81
N ASN A 79 7.21 -0.62 8.67
CA ASN A 79 7.88 0.66 8.44
C ASN A 79 8.77 0.61 7.20
N ILE A 80 9.52 -0.48 7.00
CA ILE A 80 10.35 -0.67 5.80
C ILE A 80 9.47 -0.67 4.54
N LEU A 81 8.36 -1.41 4.55
CA LEU A 81 7.43 -1.49 3.41
C LEU A 81 6.80 -0.13 3.10
N PHE A 82 6.46 0.65 4.14
CA PHE A 82 5.92 2.00 3.97
C PHE A 82 6.94 2.98 3.39
N VAL A 83 8.20 2.89 3.83
CA VAL A 83 9.29 3.69 3.24
C VAL A 83 9.45 3.36 1.75
N ILE A 84 9.39 2.08 1.37
CA ILE A 84 9.43 1.67 -0.04
C ILE A 84 8.25 2.26 -0.82
N SER A 85 7.04 2.18 -0.27
CA SER A 85 5.83 2.76 -0.87
C SER A 85 6.00 4.27 -1.12
N ILE A 86 6.40 5.02 -0.10
CA ILE A 86 6.62 6.48 -0.18
C ILE A 86 7.69 6.81 -1.22
N PHE A 87 8.79 6.05 -1.24
CA PHE A 87 9.88 6.27 -2.19
C PHE A 87 9.43 6.04 -3.64
N LEU A 88 8.67 4.98 -3.90
CA LEU A 88 8.11 4.69 -5.22
C LEU A 88 7.12 5.77 -5.65
N PHE A 89 6.22 6.19 -4.76
CA PHE A 89 5.27 7.27 -5.03
C PHE A 89 5.99 8.57 -5.40
N ALA A 90 7.00 8.97 -4.62
CA ALA A 90 7.81 10.15 -4.91
C ALA A 90 8.55 10.06 -6.25
N LYS A 91 8.99 8.86 -6.66
CA LYS A 91 9.62 8.62 -7.96
C LYS A 91 8.63 8.73 -9.13
N GLN A 92 7.38 8.31 -8.94
CA GLN A 92 6.35 8.40 -9.97
C GLN A 92 5.91 9.85 -10.21
N GLU A 93 5.76 10.66 -9.16
CA GLU A 93 5.43 12.09 -9.26
C GLU A 93 6.45 12.89 -10.08
N ARG A 94 7.74 12.53 -9.95
CA ARG A 94 8.84 13.16 -10.71
C ARG A 94 8.83 12.85 -12.21
N LYS A 95 8.03 11.85 -12.65
CA LYS A 95 7.91 11.44 -14.06
C LYS A 95 6.71 12.07 -14.79
N LYS A 96 6.02 13.07 -14.21
CA LYS A 96 4.97 13.80 -14.92
C LYS A 96 5.54 14.39 -16.24
N PRO A 97 4.79 14.29 -17.36
CA PRO A 97 5.36 14.36 -18.69
C PRO A 97 5.94 15.74 -18.99
N GLY A 98 7.09 15.73 -19.69
CA GLY A 98 7.62 16.91 -20.36
C GLY A 98 6.52 17.61 -21.18
N LYS A 99 6.55 18.95 -21.15
CA LYS A 99 5.73 19.89 -21.95
C LYS A 99 5.04 19.17 -23.12
N LYS A 100 3.72 18.96 -23.02
CA LYS A 100 2.91 18.72 -24.22
C LYS A 100 3.06 19.98 -25.08
N ASN A 101 3.86 19.91 -26.13
CA ASN A 101 3.77 20.87 -27.23
C ASN A 101 2.40 20.62 -27.86
N VAL A 102 1.39 21.34 -27.39
CA VAL A 102 0.09 21.42 -28.04
C VAL A 102 0.33 22.07 -29.41
N PRO A 103 0.18 21.34 -30.53
CA PRO A 103 0.36 21.91 -31.85
C PRO A 103 -0.96 22.61 -32.24
N TYR A 104 -0.85 23.90 -32.54
CA TYR A 104 -1.84 24.71 -33.26
C TYR A 104 -3.21 24.91 -32.58
N LEU A 105 -3.27 25.90 -31.70
CA LEU A 105 -4.52 26.52 -31.23
C LEU A 105 -4.79 27.90 -31.88
N ASP A 106 -4.16 28.19 -33.02
CA ASP A 106 -4.21 29.51 -33.68
C ASP A 106 -4.92 29.48 -35.05
N ILE A 107 -5.65 28.40 -35.39
CA ILE A 107 -6.23 28.23 -36.73
C ILE A 107 -7.47 29.13 -36.96
N ASP A 108 -8.09 29.69 -35.91
CA ASP A 108 -9.34 30.45 -36.04
C ASP A 108 -9.19 31.87 -36.59
N HIS A 109 -8.00 32.45 -36.63
CA HIS A 109 -7.83 33.83 -37.10
C HIS A 109 -7.57 34.00 -38.61
N GLN A 110 -7.37 32.91 -39.37
CA GLN A 110 -7.05 33.01 -40.81
C GLN A 110 -8.23 32.74 -41.76
N LEU A 111 -9.40 32.33 -41.26
CA LEU A 111 -10.55 31.99 -42.10
C LEU A 111 -11.63 33.09 -42.17
N ILE A 112 -11.43 34.24 -41.53
CA ILE A 112 -12.42 35.35 -41.51
C ILE A 112 -12.18 36.39 -42.63
N ASN A 113 -11.08 36.31 -43.38
CA ASN A 113 -10.77 37.28 -44.45
C ASN A 113 -10.51 36.62 -45.82
N LYS A 114 -11.50 35.91 -46.36
CA LYS A 114 -11.52 35.61 -47.80
C LYS A 114 -12.92 35.63 -48.39
#